data_AF-A0A2N7QRY1-F1
#
_entry.id   AF-A0A2N7QRY1-F1
#
_cell.length_a   1.000
_cell.length_b   1.000
_cell.length_c   1.000
_cell.angle_alpha   90.00
_cell.angle_beta   90.00
_cell.angle_gamma   90.00
#
_symmetry.space_group_name_H-M   'P 1'
#
loop_
_entity.id
_entity.type
_entity.pdbx_description
1 polymer ?
#
loop_
_entity_poly.entity_id
_entity_poly.type
_entity_poly.pdbx_seq_one_letter_code
_entity_poly.pdbx_strand_id
1 'polypeptide(L)'
;MAAAAQAQADLTDASQLFLLSQQALHNPLTVASFDAGPTATGGDVIDMSAIADLTASVAIGVNLGTDFGNDNLFIFDGTAVSIQAAASAIAADSSVLSGQGYIVIADAQNNGAVTVYHSSDLSNANAIDTALVLLSGVNITQLTAANFVV
;
A
#
# COMPACT_ATOMS: atom_id res chain seq x y z
N MET A 1 -2.14 -10.16 38.74
CA MET A 1 -0.80 -10.62 38.32
C MET A 1 -0.78 -11.99 37.63
N ALA A 2 -1.87 -12.78 37.60
CA ALA A 2 -1.89 -14.06 36.88
C ALA A 2 -2.10 -13.91 35.36
N ALA A 3 -2.90 -12.94 34.91
CA ALA A 3 -3.19 -12.74 33.47
C ALA A 3 -1.98 -12.28 32.64
N ALA A 4 -1.09 -11.47 33.21
CA ALA A 4 0.14 -11.03 32.54
C ALA A 4 1.19 -12.15 32.44
N ALA A 5 1.24 -13.05 33.43
CA ALA A 5 2.09 -14.24 33.38
C ALA A 5 1.57 -15.27 32.37
N GLN A 6 0.26 -15.34 32.16
CA GLN A 6 -0.37 -16.23 31.18
C GLN A 6 -0.16 -15.73 29.74
N ALA A 7 -0.25 -14.41 29.50
CA ALA A 7 0.08 -13.80 28.21
C ALA A 7 1.57 -13.97 27.84
N GLN A 8 2.46 -14.01 28.84
CA GLN A 8 3.90 -14.23 28.61
C GLN A 8 4.24 -15.71 28.41
N ALA A 9 3.46 -16.64 28.97
CA ALA A 9 3.58 -18.08 28.71
C ALA A 9 3.10 -18.44 27.28
N ASP A 10 2.09 -17.73 26.77
CA ASP A 10 1.51 -17.89 25.41
C ASP A 10 2.43 -17.37 24.29
N LEU A 11 3.58 -16.79 24.62
CA LEU A 11 4.59 -16.34 23.64
C LEU A 11 5.82 -17.28 23.61
N THR A 12 5.83 -18.33 24.43
CA THR A 12 6.96 -19.28 24.51
C THR A 12 6.74 -20.56 23.71
N ASP A 13 5.54 -20.80 23.19
CA ASP A 13 5.27 -21.91 22.28
C ASP A 13 5.75 -21.56 20.87
N ALA A 14 6.80 -22.25 20.42
CA ALA A 14 7.35 -22.10 19.08
C ALA A 14 6.29 -22.31 17.98
N SER A 15 5.22 -23.06 18.26
CA SER A 15 4.10 -23.28 17.35
C SER A 15 3.24 -22.03 17.18
N GLN A 16 3.01 -21.28 18.26
CA GLN A 16 2.32 -19.99 18.22
C GLN A 16 3.20 -18.92 17.59
N LEU A 17 4.50 -18.93 17.88
CA LEU A 17 5.46 -18.03 17.22
C LEU A 17 5.54 -18.32 15.71
N PHE A 18 5.47 -19.58 15.29
CA PHE A 18 5.44 -19.98 13.89
C PHE A 18 4.12 -19.58 13.21
N LEU A 19 2.97 -19.75 13.86
CA LEU A 19 1.69 -19.25 13.35
C LEU A 19 1.68 -17.72 13.22
N LEU A 20 2.19 -17.01 14.23
CA LEU A 20 2.34 -15.56 14.23
C LEU A 20 3.33 -15.10 13.16
N SER A 21 4.42 -15.84 12.92
CA SER A 21 5.38 -15.52 11.85
C SER A 21 4.82 -15.80 10.46
N GLN A 22 4.04 -16.88 10.29
CA GLN A 22 3.35 -17.22 9.04
C GLN A 22 2.22 -16.22 8.74
N GLN A 23 1.54 -15.71 9.78
CA GLN A 23 0.60 -14.60 9.66
C GLN A 23 1.34 -13.28 9.37
N ALA A 24 2.47 -13.04 10.01
CA ALA A 24 3.31 -11.87 9.73
C ALA A 24 3.88 -11.88 8.30
N LEU A 25 4.15 -13.07 7.72
CA LEU A 25 4.58 -13.24 6.32
C LEU A 25 3.55 -12.74 5.29
N HIS A 26 2.27 -12.65 5.68
CA HIS A 26 1.19 -12.14 4.83
C HIS A 26 0.57 -10.84 5.36
N ASN A 27 1.10 -10.30 6.47
CA ASN A 27 0.68 -9.01 6.98
C ASN A 27 1.50 -7.91 6.31
N PRO A 28 0.89 -6.74 6.03
CA PRO A 28 1.64 -5.60 5.53
C PRO A 28 2.75 -5.22 6.53
N LEU A 29 3.94 -4.93 6.00
CA LEU A 29 5.05 -4.43 6.78
C LEU A 29 4.69 -3.03 7.30
N THR A 30 4.65 -2.86 8.63
CA THR A 30 4.45 -1.53 9.21
C THR A 30 5.78 -0.80 9.31
N VAL A 31 5.89 0.37 8.68
CA VAL A 31 7.06 1.26 8.73
C VAL A 31 6.69 2.50 9.54
N ALA A 32 7.29 2.67 10.71
CA ALA A 32 6.95 3.74 11.65
C ALA A 32 7.85 4.98 11.55
N SER A 33 8.82 4.99 10.65
CA SER A 33 9.84 6.06 10.56
C SER A 33 10.14 6.45 9.11
N PHE A 34 9.17 6.23 8.21
CA PHE A 34 9.30 6.62 6.81
C PHE A 34 9.32 8.15 6.70
N ASP A 35 10.42 8.70 6.19
CA ASP A 35 10.56 10.14 5.96
C ASP A 35 9.98 10.53 4.59
N ALA A 36 8.75 11.03 4.59
CA ALA A 36 8.09 11.50 3.37
C ALA A 36 8.67 12.85 2.91
N GLY A 37 9.10 12.93 1.66
CA GLY A 37 9.67 14.15 1.09
C GLY A 37 10.67 13.88 -0.05
N PRO A 38 11.29 14.93 -0.62
CA PRO A 38 12.25 14.75 -1.70
C PRO A 38 13.45 13.91 -1.28
N THR A 39 13.84 12.96 -2.13
CA THR A 39 15.03 12.11 -1.91
C THR A 39 16.32 12.92 -1.79
N ALA A 40 16.41 14.04 -2.53
CA ALA A 40 17.55 14.96 -2.47
C ALA A 40 17.75 15.60 -1.08
N THR A 41 16.73 15.62 -0.23
CA THR A 41 16.78 16.13 1.15
C THR A 41 16.80 15.02 2.20
N GLY A 42 16.92 13.75 1.78
CA GLY A 42 16.97 12.59 2.68
C GLY A 42 15.65 11.85 2.85
N GLY A 43 14.62 12.15 2.05
CA GLY A 43 13.36 11.41 2.08
C GLY A 43 13.55 9.94 1.68
N ASP A 44 12.80 9.06 2.35
CA ASP A 44 12.80 7.63 2.11
C ASP A 44 12.11 7.27 0.80
N VAL A 45 12.44 6.08 0.29
CA VAL A 45 11.95 5.59 -1.00
C VAL A 45 11.36 4.20 -0.85
N ILE A 46 10.25 3.98 -1.54
CA ILE A 46 9.63 2.68 -1.73
C ILE A 46 9.99 2.21 -3.14
N ASP A 47 10.70 1.09 -3.23
CA ASP A 47 11.12 0.47 -4.49
C ASP A 47 10.00 -0.40 -5.06
N MET A 48 9.40 0.07 -6.14
CA MET A 48 8.32 -0.56 -6.91
C MET A 48 8.84 -1.14 -8.23
N SER A 49 10.16 -1.27 -8.44
CA SER A 49 10.75 -1.78 -9.69
C SER A 49 10.38 -3.22 -10.06
N ALA A 50 9.65 -3.91 -9.17
CA ALA A 50 9.01 -5.18 -9.45
C ALA A 50 7.81 -5.08 -10.43
N ILE A 51 7.32 -3.88 -10.78
CA ILE A 51 6.30 -3.73 -11.85
C ILE A 51 6.93 -4.17 -13.18
N ALA A 52 6.42 -5.26 -13.76
CA ALA A 52 6.98 -5.85 -14.97
C ALA A 52 6.82 -4.98 -16.23
N ASP A 53 5.95 -3.96 -16.21
CA ASP A 53 5.72 -3.01 -17.30
C ASP A 53 6.01 -1.57 -16.87
N LEU A 54 7.26 -1.15 -17.05
CA LEU A 54 7.84 0.14 -16.67
C LEU A 54 7.44 1.31 -17.59
N THR A 55 6.60 1.06 -18.59
CA THR A 55 6.23 2.07 -19.60
C THR A 55 5.12 3.02 -19.13
N ALA A 56 4.54 2.74 -17.96
CA ALA A 56 3.41 3.44 -17.34
C ALA A 56 3.86 4.15 -16.05
N SER A 57 3.40 5.37 -15.87
CA SER A 57 3.96 6.37 -14.95
C SER A 57 3.30 6.39 -13.57
N VAL A 58 3.85 7.23 -12.69
CA VAL A 58 3.31 7.53 -11.37
C VAL A 58 2.27 8.64 -11.48
N ALA A 59 1.01 8.32 -11.17
CA ALA A 59 -0.05 9.30 -11.03
C ALA A 59 -0.19 9.71 -9.55
N ILE A 60 -0.12 11.00 -9.26
CA ILE A 60 -0.22 11.54 -7.90
C ILE A 60 -1.36 12.53 -7.76
N GLY A 61 -1.99 12.54 -6.59
CA GLY A 61 -3.12 13.40 -6.30
C GLY A 61 -4.39 12.93 -7.00
N VAL A 62 -4.49 11.64 -7.30
CA VAL A 62 -5.66 11.05 -7.94
C VAL A 62 -6.80 10.85 -6.93
N ASN A 63 -8.02 10.74 -7.43
CA ASN A 63 -9.18 10.40 -6.63
C ASN A 63 -10.10 9.45 -7.43
N LEU A 64 -11.23 9.05 -6.83
CA LEU A 64 -12.16 8.09 -7.44
C LEU A 64 -12.78 8.54 -8.77
N GLY A 65 -12.68 9.83 -9.12
CA GLY A 65 -13.17 10.39 -10.38
C GLY A 65 -12.05 10.84 -11.34
N THR A 66 -10.80 10.51 -11.04
CA THR A 66 -9.66 10.80 -11.93
C THR A 66 -9.74 9.93 -13.20
N ASP A 67 -9.31 10.50 -14.33
CA ASP A 67 -8.91 9.73 -15.52
C ASP A 67 -7.53 9.16 -15.24
N PHE A 68 -7.47 7.84 -15.03
CA PHE A 68 -6.29 7.12 -14.57
C PHE A 68 -5.26 6.90 -15.68
N GLY A 69 -5.64 7.11 -16.94
CA GLY A 69 -4.75 6.95 -18.07
C GLY A 69 -4.14 5.54 -18.13
N ASN A 70 -2.98 5.45 -18.78
CA ASN A 70 -2.22 4.23 -18.88
C ASN A 70 -1.15 4.11 -17.79
N ASP A 71 -1.39 4.65 -16.59
CA ASP A 71 -0.47 4.58 -15.43
C ASP A 71 -0.57 3.24 -14.68
N ASN A 72 0.44 2.92 -13.87
CA ASN A 72 0.53 1.64 -13.13
C ASN A 72 0.79 1.84 -11.62
N LEU A 73 1.06 3.07 -11.18
CA LEU A 73 1.20 3.45 -9.77
C LEU A 73 0.31 4.67 -9.50
N PHE A 74 -0.65 4.49 -8.59
CA PHE A 74 -1.64 5.52 -8.25
C PHE A 74 -1.50 5.95 -6.80
N ILE A 75 -1.32 7.25 -6.56
CA ILE A 75 -1.21 7.85 -5.23
C ILE A 75 -2.39 8.80 -5.01
N PHE A 76 -3.30 8.44 -4.10
CA PHE A 76 -4.53 9.17 -3.87
C PHE A 76 -4.34 10.50 -3.11
N ASP A 77 -5.29 11.42 -3.28
CA ASP A 77 -5.21 12.83 -2.91
C ASP A 77 -5.17 13.18 -1.41
N GLY A 78 -5.34 12.22 -0.50
CA GLY A 78 -5.51 12.52 0.93
C GLY A 78 -6.78 11.98 1.53
N THR A 79 -7.83 11.83 0.74
CA THR A 79 -9.13 11.40 1.24
C THR A 79 -9.07 9.92 1.59
N ALA A 80 -9.50 9.56 2.80
CA ALA A 80 -9.54 8.18 3.22
C ALA A 80 -10.53 7.39 2.34
N VAL A 81 -10.04 6.34 1.69
CA VAL A 81 -10.82 5.45 0.80
C VAL A 81 -10.53 3.99 1.14
N SER A 82 -11.44 3.08 0.78
CA SER A 82 -11.15 1.65 0.84
C SER A 82 -10.43 1.20 -0.43
N ILE A 83 -9.58 0.17 -0.32
CA ILE A 83 -8.92 -0.42 -1.49
C ILE A 83 -9.94 -0.88 -2.54
N GLN A 84 -11.05 -1.48 -2.12
CA GLN A 84 -12.11 -1.91 -3.05
C GLN A 84 -12.68 -0.74 -3.86
N ALA A 85 -12.88 0.42 -3.25
CA ALA A 85 -13.39 1.59 -3.97
C ALA A 85 -12.35 2.13 -4.96
N ALA A 86 -11.09 2.21 -4.55
CA ALA A 86 -9.99 2.64 -5.41
C ALA A 86 -9.82 1.69 -6.62
N ALA A 87 -9.72 0.38 -6.38
CA ALA A 87 -9.59 -0.63 -7.42
C ALA A 87 -10.79 -0.64 -8.38
N SER A 88 -12.00 -0.44 -7.85
CA SER A 88 -13.21 -0.36 -8.69
C SER A 88 -13.23 0.88 -9.58
N ALA A 89 -12.72 2.01 -9.10
CA ALA A 89 -12.62 3.24 -9.89
C ALA A 89 -11.58 3.09 -11.01
N ILE A 90 -10.40 2.54 -10.68
CA ILE A 90 -9.31 2.29 -11.64
C ILE A 90 -9.77 1.31 -12.72
N ALA A 91 -10.33 0.17 -12.34
CA ALA A 91 -10.77 -0.85 -13.29
C ALA A 91 -11.98 -0.42 -14.14
N ALA A 92 -12.73 0.60 -13.73
CA ALA A 92 -13.81 1.17 -14.53
C ALA A 92 -13.30 2.09 -15.65
N ASP A 93 -12.05 2.55 -15.57
CA ASP A 93 -11.43 3.40 -16.56
C ASP A 93 -10.92 2.56 -17.74
N SER A 94 -11.44 2.88 -18.94
CA SER A 94 -11.09 2.17 -20.18
C SER A 94 -9.66 2.41 -20.68
N SER A 95 -8.98 3.43 -20.16
CA SER A 95 -7.60 3.76 -20.56
C SER A 95 -6.53 3.01 -19.74
N VAL A 96 -6.93 2.40 -18.63
CA VAL A 96 -6.04 1.65 -17.73
C VAL A 96 -5.52 0.38 -18.41
N LEU A 97 -4.22 0.15 -18.26
CA LEU A 97 -3.56 -1.04 -18.77
C LEU A 97 -3.97 -2.26 -17.95
N SER A 98 -4.21 -3.38 -18.63
CA SER A 98 -4.32 -4.67 -17.95
C SER A 98 -2.95 -5.13 -17.47
N GLY A 99 -2.89 -5.65 -16.24
CA GLY A 99 -1.64 -6.10 -15.64
C GLY A 99 -1.40 -5.55 -14.24
N GLN A 100 -0.24 -5.93 -13.69
CA GLN A 100 0.12 -5.65 -12.30
C GLN A 100 0.42 -4.17 -12.09
N GLY A 101 0.16 -3.69 -10.87
CA GLY A 101 0.49 -2.32 -10.48
C GLY A 101 0.31 -2.09 -8.99
N TYR A 102 0.39 -0.83 -8.58
CA TYR A 102 0.35 -0.44 -7.18
C TYR A 102 -0.66 0.68 -6.91
N ILE A 103 -1.31 0.58 -5.77
CA ILE A 103 -2.31 1.54 -5.32
C ILE A 103 -1.91 2.00 -3.93
N VAL A 104 -1.72 3.31 -3.77
CA VAL A 104 -1.36 3.95 -2.51
C VAL A 104 -2.51 4.83 -2.05
N ILE A 105 -3.06 4.53 -0.88
CA ILE A 105 -4.22 5.21 -0.32
C ILE A 105 -4.01 5.59 1.13
N ALA A 106 -4.66 6.67 1.57
CA ALA A 106 -5.03 6.79 2.98
C ALA A 106 -6.16 5.78 3.21
N ASP A 107 -5.88 4.70 3.92
CA ASP A 107 -6.77 3.55 3.97
C ASP A 107 -7.81 3.68 5.08
N ALA A 108 -9.07 3.82 4.68
CA ALA A 108 -10.21 3.92 5.60
C ALA A 108 -10.38 2.68 6.50
N GLN A 109 -9.89 1.51 6.07
CA GLN A 109 -9.96 0.26 6.85
C GLN A 109 -8.81 0.16 7.87
N ASN A 110 -7.74 0.91 7.68
CA ASN A 110 -6.56 0.96 8.57
C ASN A 110 -6.42 2.32 9.27
N ASN A 111 -7.54 2.90 9.73
CA ASN A 111 -7.61 4.17 10.46
C ASN A 111 -6.97 5.37 9.72
N GLY A 112 -6.98 5.36 8.39
CA GLY A 112 -6.37 6.39 7.55
C GLY A 112 -4.86 6.29 7.43
N ALA A 113 -4.24 5.19 7.89
CA ALA A 113 -2.83 4.93 7.64
C ALA A 113 -2.56 4.85 6.13
N VAL A 114 -1.37 5.26 5.71
CA VAL A 114 -1.00 5.17 4.30
C VAL A 114 -0.61 3.74 3.99
N THR A 115 -1.35 3.11 3.09
CA THR A 115 -1.14 1.71 2.73
C THR A 115 -0.78 1.60 1.26
N VAL A 116 0.26 0.81 0.98
CA VAL A 116 0.65 0.41 -0.38
C VAL A 116 0.08 -0.97 -0.65
N TYR A 117 -0.72 -1.08 -1.70
CA TYR A 117 -1.28 -2.32 -2.21
C TYR A 117 -0.63 -2.70 -3.53
N HIS A 118 -0.36 -3.99 -3.69
CA HIS A 118 -0.07 -4.58 -5.00
C HIS A 118 -1.34 -5.15 -5.59
N SER A 119 -1.67 -4.73 -6.81
CA SER A 119 -2.75 -5.29 -7.61
C SER A 119 -2.20 -6.27 -8.63
N SER A 120 -2.77 -7.46 -8.72
CA SER A 120 -2.39 -8.44 -9.75
C SER A 120 -2.90 -8.07 -11.16
N ASP A 121 -3.96 -7.25 -11.24
CA ASP A 121 -4.55 -6.77 -12.49
C ASP A 121 -5.38 -5.51 -12.25
N LEU A 122 -4.82 -4.34 -12.57
CA LEU A 122 -5.47 -3.03 -12.39
C LEU A 122 -6.76 -2.86 -13.20
N SER A 123 -6.92 -3.61 -14.29
CA SER A 123 -8.11 -3.56 -15.14
C SER A 123 -9.28 -4.39 -14.60
N ASN A 124 -9.10 -5.08 -13.47
CA ASN A 124 -10.09 -5.96 -12.87
C ASN A 124 -10.33 -5.60 -11.40
N ALA A 125 -11.49 -5.03 -11.09
CA ALA A 125 -11.89 -4.63 -9.73
C ALA A 125 -11.96 -5.80 -8.70
N ASN A 126 -11.93 -7.05 -9.17
CA ASN A 126 -11.92 -8.25 -8.35
C ASN A 126 -10.55 -8.94 -8.34
N ALA A 127 -9.53 -8.32 -8.91
CA ALA A 127 -8.15 -8.76 -8.77
C ALA A 127 -7.76 -8.78 -7.29
N ILE A 128 -6.75 -9.57 -6.96
CA ILE A 128 -6.28 -9.67 -5.58
C ILE A 128 -5.39 -8.47 -5.30
N ASP A 129 -5.91 -7.51 -4.54
CA ASP A 129 -5.13 -6.41 -3.99
C ASP A 129 -4.55 -6.83 -2.64
N THR A 130 -3.22 -6.95 -2.58
CA THR A 130 -2.50 -7.38 -1.38
C THR A 130 -1.85 -6.17 -0.71
N ALA A 131 -2.19 -5.90 0.54
CA ALA A 131 -1.50 -4.87 1.33
C ALA A 131 -0.04 -5.31 1.57
N LEU A 132 0.92 -4.50 1.13
CA LEU A 132 2.35 -4.78 1.30
C LEU A 132 2.98 -3.99 2.42
N VAL A 133 2.65 -2.69 2.50
CA VAL A 133 3.32 -1.76 3.42
C VAL A 133 2.27 -0.84 4.04
N LEU A 134 2.37 -0.63 5.35
CA LEU A 134 1.60 0.36 6.11
C LEU A 134 2.58 1.41 6.65
N LEU A 135 2.50 2.66 6.20
CA LEU A 135 3.32 3.75 6.71
C LEU A 135 2.58 4.42 7.88
N SER A 136 3.14 4.28 9.07
CA SER A 136 2.60 4.88 10.29
C SER A 136 3.18 6.28 10.48
N GLY A 137 2.32 7.26 10.76
CA GLY A 137 2.72 8.65 11.03
C GLY A 137 2.99 9.48 9.77
N VAL A 138 2.81 8.91 8.58
CA VAL A 138 2.88 9.61 7.29
C VAL A 138 1.46 10.00 6.86
N ASN A 139 1.28 11.23 6.39
CA ASN A 139 0.08 11.61 5.65
C ASN A 139 0.35 11.42 4.16
N ILE A 140 -0.60 10.84 3.42
CA ILE A 140 -0.40 10.57 1.98
C ILE A 140 -0.11 11.84 1.17
N THR A 141 -0.61 13.00 1.60
CA THR A 141 -0.32 14.30 0.98
C THR A 141 1.14 14.75 1.12
N GLN A 142 1.92 14.10 1.99
CA GLN A 142 3.37 14.32 2.12
C GLN A 142 4.18 13.46 1.16
N LEU A 143 3.57 12.41 0.59
CA LEU A 143 4.22 11.61 -0.42
C LEU A 143 4.28 12.38 -1.74
N THR A 144 5.38 12.17 -2.46
CA THR A 144 5.60 12.70 -3.79
C THR A 144 5.98 11.54 -4.72
N ALA A 145 5.91 11.77 -6.03
CA ALA A 145 6.41 10.77 -6.98
C ALA A 145 7.89 10.41 -6.73
N ALA A 146 8.69 11.30 -6.12
CA ALA A 146 10.08 11.03 -5.79
C ALA A 146 10.26 9.98 -4.68
N ASN A 147 9.23 9.72 -3.86
CA ASN A 147 9.25 8.67 -2.84
C ASN A 147 9.05 7.27 -3.40
N PHE A 148 8.86 7.14 -4.72
CA PHE A 148 8.65 5.87 -5.40
C PHE A 148 9.66 5.72 -6.52
N VAL A 149 10.42 4.63 -6.48
CA VAL A 149 11.26 4.20 -7.60
C VAL A 149 10.48 3.15 -8.35
N VAL A 150 10.24 3.39 -9.64
CA VAL A 150 9.63 2.44 -10.56
C VAL A 150 10.70 1.97 -11.53
#